data_AF-A0A497NXN5-F1
#
_entry.id   AF-A0A497NXN5-F1
#
_cell.length_a   1.000
_cell.length_b   1.000
_cell.length_c   1.000
_cell.angle_alpha   90.00
_cell.angle_beta   90.00
_cell.angle_gamma   90.00
#
_symmetry.space_group_name_H-M   'P 1'
#
loop_
_entity.id
_entity.type
_entity.pdbx_description
1 polymer ?
#
loop_
_entity_poly.entity_id
_entity_poly.type
_entity_poly.pdbx_seq_one_letter_code
_entity_poly.pdbx_strand_id
1 'polypeptide(L)'
;MGEEKEDPVKLHKDGNTLYELGKYKEAMENFLRASELYRKVNNFFDGAVMLFKAGECAYMLKDYETAVDYFLKSADLSFKKGFDRFGVSGLEYARDCYKALEDKEKLEGVEKKIKEVKAKLEQTF
;
A
#
# COMPACT_ATOMS: atom_id res chain seq x y z
N MET A 1 32.57 -4.59 13.38
CA MET A 1 31.38 -5.44 13.56
C MET A 1 30.40 -4.97 12.52
N GLY A 2 30.32 -5.67 11.39
CA GLY A 2 29.56 -5.19 10.22
C GLY A 2 28.08 -5.22 10.53
N GLU A 3 27.43 -4.06 10.50
CA GLU A 3 25.98 -4.01 10.42
C GLU A 3 25.60 -4.70 9.12
N GLU A 4 25.03 -5.91 9.22
CA GLU A 4 24.42 -6.58 8.09
C GLU A 4 23.27 -5.67 7.64
N LYS A 5 23.54 -4.85 6.61
CA LYS A 5 22.53 -3.93 6.08
C LYS A 5 21.36 -4.77 5.62
N GLU A 6 20.23 -4.64 6.30
CA GLU A 6 18.98 -5.26 5.87
C GLU A 6 18.72 -4.90 4.41
N ASP A 7 18.62 -5.91 3.55
CA ASP A 7 18.36 -5.73 2.12
C ASP A 7 16.85 -5.67 1.88
N PRO A 8 16.29 -4.52 1.45
CA PRO A 8 14.85 -4.40 1.18
C PRO A 8 14.37 -5.40 0.11
N VAL A 9 15.23 -5.79 -0.84
CA VAL A 9 14.88 -6.76 -1.89
C VAL A 9 14.71 -8.16 -1.29
N LYS A 10 15.57 -8.53 -0.34
CA LYS A 10 15.46 -9.81 0.37
C LYS A 10 14.17 -9.84 1.20
N LEU A 11 13.92 -8.80 2.01
CA LEU A 11 12.71 -8.69 2.82
C LEU A 11 11.44 -8.72 1.97
N HIS A 12 11.43 -8.04 0.82
CA HIS A 12 10.33 -8.11 -0.15
C HIS A 12 10.11 -9.56 -0.63
N LYS A 13 11.16 -10.26 -1.07
CA LYS A 13 11.03 -11.65 -1.54
C LYS A 13 10.51 -12.57 -0.45
N ASP A 14 11.09 -12.50 0.74
CA ASP A 14 10.68 -13.29 1.90
C ASP A 14 9.22 -12.98 2.29
N GLY A 15 8.82 -11.71 2.25
CA GLY A 15 7.44 -11.27 2.45
C GLY A 15 6.48 -11.89 1.43
N ASN A 16 6.84 -11.94 0.14
CA ASN A 16 6.02 -12.59 -0.88
C ASN A 16 5.88 -14.10 -0.61
N THR A 17 6.98 -14.78 -0.28
CA THR A 17 6.93 -16.21 0.07
C THR A 17 6.03 -16.46 1.29
N LEU A 18 6.13 -15.64 2.33
CA LEU A 18 5.26 -15.74 3.51
C LEU A 18 3.80 -15.48 3.16
N TYR A 19 3.51 -14.52 2.28
CA TYR A 19 2.17 -14.23 1.79
C TYR A 19 1.56 -15.44 1.06
N GLU A 20 2.32 -16.07 0.16
CA GLU A 20 1.90 -17.27 -0.56
C GLU A 20 1.66 -18.46 0.37
N LEU A 21 2.39 -18.53 1.50
CA LEU A 21 2.19 -19.52 2.55
C LEU A 21 1.03 -19.18 3.51
N GLY A 22 0.32 -18.08 3.29
CA GLY A 22 -0.79 -17.61 4.15
C GLY A 22 -0.34 -17.01 5.49
N LYS A 23 0.98 -16.79 5.67
CA LYS A 23 1.57 -16.18 6.86
C LYS A 23 1.52 -14.66 6.78
N TYR A 24 0.30 -14.12 6.70
CA TYR A 24 0.08 -12.71 6.38
C TYR A 24 0.66 -11.73 7.42
N LYS A 25 0.68 -12.10 8.72
CA LYS A 25 1.28 -11.24 9.76
C LYS A 25 2.79 -11.08 9.55
N GLU A 26 3.51 -12.19 9.41
CA GLU A 26 4.95 -12.21 9.15
C GLU A 26 5.29 -11.51 7.81
N ALA A 27 4.47 -11.74 6.77
CA ALA A 27 4.61 -11.08 5.47
C ALA A 27 4.47 -9.55 5.58
N MET A 28 3.46 -9.09 6.32
CA MET A 28 3.20 -7.67 6.55
C MET A 28 4.39 -6.98 7.22
N GLU A 29 4.99 -7.59 8.25
CA GLU A 29 6.18 -7.05 8.93
C GLU A 29 7.36 -6.88 7.96
N ASN A 30 7.61 -7.90 7.12
CA ASN A 30 8.66 -7.84 6.10
C ASN A 30 8.41 -6.75 5.05
N PHE A 31 7.17 -6.60 4.58
CA PHE A 31 6.83 -5.55 3.63
C PHE A 31 6.96 -4.15 4.24
N LEU A 32 6.50 -3.94 5.48
CA LEU A 32 6.66 -2.65 6.16
C LEU A 32 8.13 -2.29 6.32
N ARG A 33 8.96 -3.25 6.74
CA ARG A 33 10.41 -3.04 6.88
C ARG A 33 11.08 -2.73 5.55
N ALA A 34 10.73 -3.48 4.50
CA ALA A 34 11.21 -3.22 3.13
C ALA A 34 10.80 -1.82 2.65
N SER A 35 9.57 -1.38 2.92
CA SER A 35 9.09 -0.03 2.56
C SER A 35 9.96 1.06 3.18
N GLU A 36 10.25 0.96 4.48
CA GLU A 36 11.11 1.93 5.18
C GLU A 36 12.49 2.01 4.54
N LEU A 37 13.09 0.87 4.24
CA LEU A 37 14.43 0.78 3.65
C LEU A 37 14.47 1.33 2.22
N TYR A 38 13.49 0.99 1.38
CA TYR A 38 13.35 1.55 0.04
C TYR A 38 13.22 3.08 0.07
N ARG A 39 12.43 3.62 1.01
CA ARG A 39 12.27 5.07 1.18
C ARG A 39 13.56 5.75 1.64
N LYS A 40 14.37 5.12 2.50
CA LYS A 40 15.68 5.65 2.94
C LYS A 40 16.68 5.80 1.80
N VAL A 41 16.59 4.95 0.77
CA VAL A 41 17.43 5.03 -0.44
C VAL A 41 16.74 5.78 -1.60
N ASN A 42 15.69 6.55 -1.30
CA ASN A 42 14.90 7.32 -2.27
C ASN A 42 14.20 6.49 -3.37
N ASN A 43 14.08 5.17 -3.18
CA ASN A 43 13.26 4.32 -4.03
C ASN A 43 11.79 4.38 -3.54
N PHE A 44 11.11 5.47 -3.87
CA PHE A 44 9.76 5.72 -3.38
C PHE A 44 8.70 4.84 -4.03
N PHE A 45 8.92 4.38 -5.25
CA PHE A 45 7.98 3.52 -5.95
C PHE A 45 7.88 2.16 -5.25
N ASP A 46 9.01 1.47 -5.06
CA ASP A 46 9.02 0.21 -4.33
C ASP A 46 8.59 0.40 -2.87
N GLY A 47 8.93 1.54 -2.26
CA GLY A 47 8.40 1.92 -0.95
C GLY A 47 6.86 1.95 -0.89
N ALA A 48 6.20 2.51 -1.91
CA ALA A 48 4.75 2.54 -2.01
C ALA A 48 4.15 1.17 -2.31
N VAL A 49 4.78 0.37 -3.18
CA VAL A 49 4.36 -1.01 -3.48
C VAL A 49 4.44 -1.88 -2.22
N MET A 50 5.47 -1.73 -1.40
CA MET A 50 5.59 -2.50 -0.16
C MET A 50 4.51 -2.11 0.86
N LEU A 51 4.15 -0.82 0.98
CA LEU A 51 3.00 -0.40 1.78
C LEU A 51 1.69 -1.01 1.26
N PHE A 52 1.52 -1.05 -0.05
CA PHE A 52 0.34 -1.66 -0.66
C PHE A 52 0.23 -3.15 -0.31
N LYS A 53 1.34 -3.90 -0.43
CA LYS A 53 1.40 -5.33 -0.06
C LYS A 53 1.14 -5.57 1.43
N ALA A 54 1.60 -4.67 2.31
CA ALA A 54 1.24 -4.71 3.73
C ALA A 54 -0.28 -4.52 3.94
N GLY A 55 -0.90 -3.62 3.17
CA GLY A 55 -2.36 -3.47 3.12
C GLY A 55 -3.08 -4.74 2.65
N GLU A 56 -2.58 -5.42 1.61
CA GLU A 56 -3.11 -6.71 1.15
C GLU A 56 -3.03 -7.77 2.25
N CYS A 57 -1.93 -7.83 3.01
CA CYS A 57 -1.81 -8.75 4.15
C CYS A 57 -2.87 -8.49 5.22
N ALA A 58 -3.07 -7.22 5.61
CA ALA A 58 -4.10 -6.84 6.58
C ALA A 58 -5.51 -7.16 6.05
N TYR A 59 -5.76 -6.93 4.77
CA TYR A 59 -7.02 -7.31 4.11
C TYR A 59 -7.28 -8.81 4.19
N MET A 60 -6.27 -9.64 3.89
CA MET A 60 -6.37 -11.11 4.00
C MET A 60 -6.61 -11.58 5.43
N LEU A 61 -6.13 -10.83 6.42
CA LEU A 61 -6.41 -11.05 7.84
C LEU A 61 -7.80 -10.53 8.28
N LYS A 62 -8.56 -9.90 7.38
CA LYS A 62 -9.82 -9.19 7.64
C LYS A 62 -9.68 -8.03 8.63
N ASP A 63 -8.47 -7.53 8.80
CA ASP A 63 -8.19 -6.29 9.53
C ASP A 63 -8.30 -5.12 8.56
N TYR A 64 -9.54 -4.79 8.21
CA TYR A 64 -9.84 -3.78 7.20
C TYR A 64 -9.45 -2.37 7.66
N GLU A 65 -9.44 -2.09 8.96
CA GLU A 65 -9.01 -0.80 9.50
C GLU A 65 -7.51 -0.57 9.24
N THR A 66 -6.68 -1.58 9.57
CA THR A 66 -5.25 -1.55 9.28
C THR A 66 -4.98 -1.55 7.77
N ALA A 67 -5.76 -2.31 6.99
CA ALA A 67 -5.63 -2.35 5.54
C ALA A 67 -5.85 -0.98 4.90
N VAL A 68 -6.91 -0.27 5.31
CA VAL A 68 -7.20 1.10 4.88
C VAL A 68 -6.02 2.02 5.14
N ASP A 69 -5.44 1.99 6.35
CA ASP A 69 -4.32 2.85 6.70
C ASP A 69 -3.12 2.64 5.75
N TYR A 70 -2.75 1.38 5.49
CA TYR A 70 -1.64 1.08 4.59
C TYR A 70 -1.93 1.39 3.12
N PHE A 71 -3.14 1.12 2.64
CA PHE A 71 -3.55 1.49 1.28
C PHE A 71 -3.55 3.02 1.09
N LEU A 72 -4.03 3.80 2.06
CA LEU A 72 -4.00 5.25 2.01
C LEU A 72 -2.58 5.82 2.10
N LYS A 73 -1.70 5.23 2.93
CA LYS A 73 -0.27 5.60 2.99
C LYS A 73 0.44 5.32 1.67
N SER A 74 0.15 4.18 1.03
CA SER A 74 0.66 3.84 -0.30
C SER A 74 0.17 4.85 -1.35
N ALA A 75 -1.12 5.18 -1.34
CA ALA A 75 -1.72 6.14 -2.25
C ALA A 75 -1.12 7.55 -2.09
N ASP A 76 -1.00 8.03 -0.85
CA ASP A 76 -0.40 9.34 -0.54
C ASP A 76 1.05 9.44 -1.01
N LEU A 77 1.88 8.41 -0.74
CA LEU A 77 3.26 8.38 -1.22
C LEU A 77 3.32 8.39 -2.76
N SER A 78 2.40 7.67 -3.41
CA SER A 78 2.31 7.59 -4.85
C SER A 78 1.97 8.94 -5.48
N PHE A 79 0.93 9.62 -4.98
CA PHE A 79 0.56 10.96 -5.47
C PHE A 79 1.67 11.98 -5.23
N LYS A 80 2.35 11.94 -4.08
CA LYS A 80 3.48 12.84 -3.78
C LYS A 80 4.66 12.68 -4.74
N LYS A 81 4.77 11.54 -5.42
CA LYS A 81 5.88 11.21 -6.32
C LYS A 81 5.46 11.12 -7.78
N GLY A 82 4.20 11.43 -8.11
CA GLY A 82 3.68 11.41 -9.47
C GLY A 82 3.33 10.01 -9.99
N PHE A 83 3.20 9.01 -9.11
CA PHE A 83 2.75 7.67 -9.46
C PHE A 83 1.23 7.56 -9.42
N ASP A 84 0.54 8.54 -10.01
CA ASP A 84 -0.90 8.77 -9.78
C ASP A 84 -1.77 7.56 -10.13
N ARG A 85 -1.43 6.83 -11.21
CA ARG A 85 -2.12 5.59 -11.59
C ARG A 85 -2.04 4.53 -10.49
N PHE A 86 -0.89 4.37 -9.87
CA PHE A 86 -0.71 3.44 -8.75
C PHE A 86 -1.39 3.95 -7.48
N GLY A 87 -1.36 5.26 -7.25
CA GLY A 87 -2.08 5.89 -6.13
C GLY A 87 -3.59 5.66 -6.19
N VAL A 88 -4.18 5.67 -7.40
CA VAL A 88 -5.59 5.32 -7.61
C VAL A 88 -5.87 3.88 -7.19
N SER A 89 -5.00 2.92 -7.51
CA SER A 89 -5.16 1.52 -7.05
C SER A 89 -5.19 1.42 -5.53
N GLY A 90 -4.32 2.16 -4.82
CA GLY A 90 -4.38 2.26 -3.36
C GLY A 90 -5.73 2.79 -2.84
N LEU A 91 -6.28 3.83 -3.47
CA LEU A 91 -7.61 4.34 -3.10
C LEU A 91 -8.73 3.33 -3.39
N GLU A 92 -8.66 2.58 -4.49
CA GLU A 92 -9.66 1.56 -4.85
C GLU A 92 -9.70 0.42 -3.83
N TYR A 93 -8.55 -0.01 -3.34
CA TYR A 93 -8.49 -1.02 -2.28
C TYR A 93 -8.95 -0.46 -0.93
N ALA A 94 -8.62 0.79 -0.59
CA ALA A 94 -9.18 1.45 0.59
C ALA A 94 -10.71 1.55 0.52
N ARG A 95 -11.27 1.85 -0.66
CA ARG A 95 -12.72 1.83 -0.92
C ARG A 95 -13.32 0.46 -0.65
N ASP A 96 -12.70 -0.60 -1.13
CA ASP A 96 -13.21 -1.96 -0.94
C ASP A 96 -13.15 -2.38 0.54
N CYS A 97 -12.14 -1.92 1.29
CA CYS A 97 -12.11 -2.07 2.75
C CYS A 97 -13.22 -1.29 3.45
N TYR A 98 -13.49 -0.03 3.06
CA TYR A 98 -14.60 0.74 3.64
C TYR A 98 -15.97 0.11 3.36
N LYS A 99 -16.14 -0.51 2.19
CA LYS A 99 -17.34 -1.33 1.90
C LYS A 99 -17.46 -2.51 2.87
N ALA A 100 -16.35 -3.21 3.14
CA ALA A 100 -16.33 -4.33 4.07
C ALA A 100 -16.57 -3.90 5.53
N LEU A 101 -16.20 -2.67 5.90
CA LEU A 101 -16.46 -2.05 7.22
C LEU A 101 -17.85 -1.42 7.35
N GLU A 102 -18.61 -1.33 6.25
CA GLU A 102 -19.90 -0.61 6.18
C GLU A 102 -19.80 0.90 6.56
N ASP A 103 -18.59 1.48 6.44
CA ASP A 103 -18.31 2.91 6.73
C ASP A 103 -18.69 3.77 5.53
N LYS A 104 -19.98 4.13 5.46
CA LYS A 104 -20.57 4.90 4.34
C LYS A 104 -19.93 6.28 4.16
N GLU A 105 -19.62 6.97 5.26
CA GLU A 105 -19.08 8.33 5.22
C GLU A 105 -17.70 8.33 4.53
N LYS A 106 -16.80 7.44 4.97
CA LYS A 106 -15.46 7.35 4.37
C LYS A 106 -15.50 6.74 2.97
N LEU A 107 -16.45 5.85 2.70
CA LEU A 107 -16.68 5.29 1.37
C LEU A 107 -17.00 6.39 0.34
N GLU A 108 -17.97 7.26 0.63
CA GLU A 108 -18.33 8.37 -0.25
C GLU A 108 -17.13 9.33 -0.46
N GLY A 109 -16.38 9.59 0.61
CA GLY A 109 -15.17 10.42 0.55
C GLY A 109 -14.10 9.85 -0.39
N VAL A 110 -13.80 8.55 -0.29
CA VAL A 110 -12.78 7.93 -1.15
C VAL A 110 -13.25 7.79 -2.60
N GLU A 111 -14.54 7.51 -2.85
CA GLU A 111 -15.10 7.41 -4.21
C GLU A 111 -15.04 8.76 -4.93
N LYS A 112 -15.37 9.84 -4.22
CA LYS A 112 -15.22 11.20 -4.75
C LYS A 112 -13.76 11.48 -5.12
N LYS A 113 -12.81 11.16 -4.24
CA LYS A 113 -11.38 11.36 -4.48
C LYS A 113 -10.88 10.57 -5.69
N ILE A 114 -11.28 9.30 -5.83
CA ILE A 114 -10.94 8.47 -6.99
C ILE A 114 -11.43 9.13 -8.29
N LYS A 115 -12.69 9.58 -8.32
CA LYS A 115 -13.27 10.25 -9.49
C LYS A 115 -12.52 11.52 -9.86
N GLU A 116 -12.18 12.36 -8.87
CA GLU A 116 -11.42 13.59 -9.09
C GLU A 116 -10.02 13.32 -9.66
N VAL A 117 -9.30 12.32 -9.14
CA VAL A 117 -7.96 11.97 -9.62
C VAL A 117 -8.03 11.39 -11.04
N LYS A 118 -8.97 10.48 -11.32
CA LYS A 118 -9.15 9.90 -12.66
C LYS A 118 -9.47 10.97 -13.71
N ALA A 119 -10.39 11.90 -13.39
CA ALA A 119 -10.73 13.00 -14.30
C ALA A 119 -9.53 13.90 -14.62
N LYS A 120 -8.67 14.20 -13.62
CA LYS A 120 -7.43 14.97 -13.85
C LYS A 120 -6.46 14.22 -14.76
N LEU A 121 -6.30 12.91 -14.55
CA LEU A 121 -5.44 12.07 -15.38
C LEU A 121 -5.93 12.02 -16.84
N GLU A 122 -7.25 11.98 -17.06
CA GLU A 122 -7.85 11.98 -18.40
C GLU A 122 -7.67 13.31 -19.13
N GLN A 123 -7.69 14.44 -18.41
CA GLN A 123 -7.49 15.79 -18.98
C GLN A 123 -6.03 16.13 -19.30
N THR A 124 -5.09 15.26 -18.93
CA THR A 124 -3.64 15.48 -19.14
C THR A 124 -3.17 14.91 -20.51
N PHE A 125 -4.10 14.45 -21.36
CA PHE A 125 -3.88 13.97 -22.73
C PHE A 125 -4.65 14.82 -23.74
#